data_AF-A0A2S8RY26-F1
#
_entry.id   AF-A0A2S8RY26-F1
#
_cell.length_a   1.000
_cell.length_b   1.000
_cell.length_c   1.000
_cell.angle_alpha   90.00
_cell.angle_beta   90.00
_cell.angle_gamma   90.00
#
_symmetry.space_group_name_H-M   'P 1'
#
loop_
_entity.id
_entity.type
_entity.pdbx_description
1 polymer ?
#
loop_
_entity_poly.entity_id
_entity_poly.type
_entity_poly.pdbx_seq_one_letter_code
_entity_poly.pdbx_strand_id
1 'polypeptide(L)'
;MTRTQQRIATTNVLAQDVPFSIPAQQKADVVKLDRDTCLRYDLTGGPVYVTREAAESPYIERGLEWFTDCPGSIETGMTVVIAPGLECLFGFDPHASNRDAFFLYIWKN
;
A
#
# COMPACT_ATOMS: atom_id res chain seq x y z
N MET A 1 -17.59 -13.84 20.33
CA MET A 1 -16.13 -13.69 20.37
C MET A 1 -15.78 -12.44 19.58
N THR A 2 -15.47 -11.34 20.26
CA THR A 2 -15.06 -10.08 19.64
C THR A 2 -13.69 -10.28 19.01
N ARG A 3 -13.66 -10.49 17.69
CA ARG A 3 -12.44 -10.51 16.90
C ARG A 3 -11.79 -9.15 17.09
N THR A 4 -10.76 -9.09 17.94
CA THR A 4 -9.97 -7.89 18.18
C THR A 4 -9.55 -7.37 16.82
N GLN A 5 -10.01 -6.18 16.45
CA GLN A 5 -9.55 -5.46 15.26
C GLN A 5 -8.03 -5.38 15.38
N GLN A 6 -7.30 -6.29 14.73
CA GLN A 6 -5.88 -6.09 14.53
C GLN A 6 -5.78 -5.00 13.47
N ARG A 7 -5.77 -3.75 13.94
CA ARG A 7 -5.43 -2.62 13.07
C ARG A 7 -4.06 -2.91 12.47
N ILE A 8 -3.98 -2.89 11.14
CA ILE A 8 -2.69 -2.88 10.44
C ILE A 8 -1.84 -1.74 11.00
N ALA A 9 -0.56 -2.01 11.24
CA ALA A 9 0.33 -1.02 11.79
C ALA A 9 0.85 -0.12 10.68
N THR A 10 0.80 1.19 10.89
CA THR A 10 1.24 2.20 9.93
C THR A 10 2.23 3.16 10.58
N THR A 11 3.13 3.68 9.76
CA THR A 11 4.08 4.70 10.13
C THR A 11 3.75 5.98 9.36
N ASN A 12 3.79 7.12 10.03
CA ASN A 12 3.67 8.41 9.35
C ASN A 12 4.87 8.59 8.40
N VAL A 13 4.62 9.15 7.22
CA VAL A 13 5.65 9.55 6.26
C VAL A 13 5.53 11.04 5.99
N LEU A 14 6.67 11.70 5.77
CA LEU A 14 6.66 13.09 5.35
C LEU A 14 6.22 13.15 3.89
N ALA A 15 5.46 14.19 3.52
CA ALA A 15 4.94 14.32 2.15
C ALA A 15 6.04 14.34 1.06
N GLN A 16 7.25 14.79 1.43
CA GLN A 16 8.44 14.78 0.55
C GLN A 16 8.98 13.37 0.28
N ASP A 17 8.71 12.41 1.16
CA ASP A 17 9.18 11.01 1.06
C ASP A 17 8.14 10.12 0.34
N VAL A 18 6.96 10.67 0.03
CA VAL A 18 5.92 10.00 -0.75
C VAL A 18 6.26 10.14 -2.24
N PRO A 19 6.27 9.03 -3.02
CA PRO A 19 6.64 9.03 -4.43
C PRO A 19 6.01 10.16 -5.24
N PHE A 20 6.77 10.77 -6.15
CA PHE A 20 6.29 11.91 -6.93
C PHE A 20 5.06 11.58 -7.79
N SER A 21 4.93 10.31 -8.18
CA SER A 21 3.84 9.78 -9.01
C SER A 21 2.50 9.71 -8.27
N ILE A 22 2.48 9.87 -6.94
CA ILE A 22 1.24 9.99 -6.17
C ILE A 22 0.74 11.44 -6.23
N PRO A 23 -0.55 11.69 -6.57
CA PRO A 23 -1.10 13.03 -6.65
C PRO A 23 -0.90 13.85 -5.36
N ALA A 24 -0.45 15.09 -5.48
CA ALA A 24 -0.12 15.96 -4.34
C ALA A 24 -1.27 16.10 -3.31
N GLN A 25 -2.51 16.11 -3.78
CA GLN A 25 -3.71 16.21 -2.94
C GLN A 25 -3.89 14.99 -2.03
N GLN A 26 -3.39 13.82 -2.43
CA GLN A 26 -3.51 12.58 -1.66
C GLN A 26 -2.33 12.40 -0.68
N LYS A 27 -1.17 13.03 -0.95
CA LYS A 27 0.06 12.86 -0.15
C LYS A 27 -0.07 13.23 1.32
N ALA A 28 -0.93 14.19 1.66
CA ALA A 28 -1.11 14.66 3.04
C ALA A 28 -1.67 13.56 3.97
N ASP A 29 -2.43 12.62 3.39
CA ASP A 29 -3.10 11.54 4.12
C ASP A 29 -2.46 10.17 3.85
N VAL A 30 -1.26 10.14 3.24
CA VAL A 30 -0.53 8.90 3.03
C VAL A 30 0.22 8.51 4.29
N VAL A 31 0.07 7.24 4.66
CA VAL A 31 0.91 6.56 5.63
C VAL A 31 1.62 5.40 4.94
N LYS A 32 2.64 4.85 5.58
CA LYS A 32 3.37 3.67 5.10
C LYS A 32 3.01 2.49 5.98
N LEU A 33 2.78 1.31 5.40
CA LEU A 33 2.67 0.09 6.21
C LEU A 33 3.99 -0.15 6.92
N ASP A 34 3.90 -0.55 8.19
CA ASP A 34 5.09 -0.92 8.94
C ASP A 34 5.70 -2.22 8.40
N ARG A 35 6.95 -2.46 8.79
CA ARG A 35 7.71 -3.62 8.29
C ARG A 35 7.06 -4.95 8.67
N ASP A 36 6.50 -5.04 9.87
CA ASP A 36 5.93 -6.30 10.38
C ASP A 36 4.63 -6.65 9.66
N THR A 37 3.80 -5.65 9.32
CA THR A 37 2.63 -5.86 8.45
C THR A 37 3.07 -6.28 7.05
N CYS A 38 4.06 -5.61 6.45
CA CYS A 38 4.54 -6.00 5.12
C CYS A 38 5.05 -7.45 5.09
N LEU A 39 5.81 -7.88 6.11
CA LEU A 39 6.32 -9.25 6.20
C LEU A 39 5.21 -10.29 6.37
N ARG A 40 4.10 -9.93 7.04
CA ARG A 40 2.95 -10.83 7.24
C ARG A 40 2.25 -11.17 5.93
N TYR A 41 2.29 -10.28 4.94
CA TYR A 41 1.58 -10.40 3.66
C TYR A 41 2.52 -10.53 2.46
N ASP A 42 3.77 -10.95 2.68
CA ASP A 42 4.80 -11.16 1.64
C ASP A 42 5.13 -9.92 0.79
N LEU A 43 4.87 -8.72 1.31
CA LEU A 43 5.09 -7.43 0.65
C LEU A 43 6.55 -6.96 0.83
N THR A 44 7.49 -7.65 0.20
CA THR A 44 8.94 -7.42 0.40
C THR A 44 9.62 -6.60 -0.70
N GLY A 45 8.93 -6.32 -1.80
CA GLY A 45 9.49 -5.68 -3.00
C GLY A 45 9.73 -4.17 -2.90
N GLY A 46 9.28 -3.51 -1.83
CA GLY A 46 9.41 -2.07 -1.67
C GLY A 46 8.49 -1.49 -0.60
N PRO A 47 8.46 -0.16 -0.43
CA PRO A 47 7.50 0.50 0.45
C PRO A 47 6.06 0.33 -0.02
N VAL A 48 5.15 0.17 0.94
CA VAL A 48 3.70 0.14 0.70
C VAL A 48 3.10 1.39 1.31
N TYR A 49 2.68 2.30 0.45
CA TYR A 49 1.97 3.51 0.80
C TYR A 49 0.48 3.24 0.78
N VAL A 50 -0.24 3.81 1.73
CA VAL A 50 -1.68 3.64 1.87
C VAL A 50 -2.30 4.94 2.36
N THR A 51 -3.44 5.35 1.82
CA THR A 51 -4.17 6.49 2.39
C THR A 51 -4.73 6.11 3.77
N ARG A 52 -4.83 7.06 4.71
CA ARG A 52 -5.40 6.81 6.04
C ARG A 52 -6.78 6.18 5.96
N GLU A 53 -7.62 6.65 5.05
CA GLU A 53 -8.95 6.09 4.83
C GLU A 53 -8.91 4.62 4.38
N ALA A 54 -8.01 4.28 3.45
CA ALA A 54 -7.83 2.89 3.03
C ALA A 54 -7.30 2.02 4.17
N ALA A 55 -6.40 2.55 5.01
CA ALA A 55 -5.85 1.85 6.16
C ALA A 55 -6.89 1.55 7.26
N GLU A 56 -7.92 2.40 7.35
CA GLU A 56 -9.06 2.23 8.27
C GLU A 56 -10.21 1.39 7.67
N SER A 57 -10.10 1.00 6.40
CA SER A 57 -11.12 0.19 5.72
C SER A 57 -11.32 -1.17 6.39
N PRO A 58 -12.57 -1.64 6.56
CA PRO A 58 -12.83 -2.99 7.07
C PRO A 58 -12.34 -4.10 6.12
N TYR A 59 -11.97 -3.76 4.88
CA TYR A 59 -11.49 -4.70 3.87
C TYR A 59 -9.97 -4.66 3.69
N ILE A 60 -9.22 -3.88 4.47
CA ILE A 60 -7.78 -3.71 4.24
C ILE A 60 -7.01 -5.02 4.37
N GLU A 61 -7.29 -5.84 5.39
CA GLU A 61 -6.64 -7.15 5.55
C GLU A 61 -6.90 -8.05 4.33
N ARG A 62 -8.14 -8.08 3.83
CA ARG A 62 -8.49 -8.83 2.61
C ARG A 62 -7.74 -8.31 1.38
N GLY A 63 -7.56 -6.99 1.29
CA GLY A 63 -6.76 -6.37 0.23
C GLY A 63 -5.28 -6.77 0.32
N LEU A 64 -4.74 -6.92 1.53
CA LEU A 64 -3.37 -7.37 1.73
C LEU A 64 -3.21 -8.89 1.47
N GLU A 65 -4.21 -9.70 1.82
CA GLU A 65 -4.27 -11.14 1.48
C GLU A 65 -4.29 -11.38 -0.03
N TRP A 66 -4.80 -10.44 -0.83
CA TRP A 66 -4.76 -10.56 -2.30
C TRP A 66 -3.33 -10.73 -2.85
N PHE A 67 -2.32 -10.15 -2.19
CA PHE A 67 -0.93 -10.25 -2.65
C PHE A 67 -0.31 -11.62 -2.39
N THR A 68 -0.78 -12.37 -1.39
CA THR A 68 -0.29 -13.74 -1.12
C THR A 68 -0.82 -14.72 -2.16
N ASP A 69 -2.01 -14.45 -2.71
CA ASP A 69 -2.70 -15.33 -3.68
C ASP A 69 -2.55 -14.86 -5.14
N CYS A 70 -1.71 -13.86 -5.40
CA CYS A 70 -1.72 -13.12 -6.66
C CYS A 70 -1.37 -13.98 -7.90
N PRO A 71 -2.17 -13.94 -8.99
CA PRO A 71 -1.83 -14.56 -10.26
C PRO A 71 -0.60 -13.88 -10.90
N GLY A 72 0.27 -14.70 -11.50
CA GLY A 72 1.70 -14.42 -11.75
C GLY A 72 2.09 -13.38 -12.80
N SER A 73 1.36 -12.28 -12.97
CA SER A 73 1.83 -11.16 -13.81
C SER A 73 1.24 -9.84 -13.36
N ILE A 74 2.05 -9.04 -12.67
CA ILE A 74 1.78 -7.62 -12.40
C ILE A 74 2.88 -6.79 -13.04
N GLU A 75 2.49 -5.76 -13.79
CA GLU A 75 3.39 -4.81 -14.42
C GLU A 75 3.42 -3.49 -13.65
N THR A 76 4.56 -2.80 -13.74
CA THR A 76 4.68 -1.43 -13.24
C THR A 76 3.72 -0.50 -13.99
N GLY A 77 3.05 0.39 -13.26
CA GLY A 77 2.03 1.30 -13.78
C GLY A 77 0.62 0.72 -13.78
N MET A 78 0.45 -0.57 -13.48
CA MET A 78 -0.88 -1.17 -13.34
C MET A 78 -1.58 -0.71 -12.07
N THR A 79 -2.89 -0.48 -12.18
CA THR A 79 -3.80 -0.35 -11.05
C THR A 79 -4.73 -1.55 -11.02
N VAL A 80 -4.90 -2.17 -9.85
CA VAL A 80 -5.80 -3.32 -9.67
C VAL A 80 -6.71 -3.12 -8.46
N VAL A 81 -7.90 -3.70 -8.51
CA VAL A 81 -8.81 -3.78 -7.36
C VAL A 81 -8.37 -4.97 -6.50
N ILE A 82 -7.91 -4.69 -5.28
CA ILE A 82 -7.42 -5.73 -4.35
C ILE A 82 -8.52 -6.19 -3.37
N ALA A 83 -9.52 -5.34 -3.12
CA ALA A 83 -10.66 -5.63 -2.25
C ALA A 83 -11.81 -4.65 -2.55
N PRO A 84 -13.04 -4.89 -2.03
CA PRO A 84 -14.17 -3.98 -2.24
C PRO A 84 -13.83 -2.53 -1.84
N GLY A 85 -13.86 -1.64 -2.84
CA GLY A 85 -13.55 -0.22 -2.67
C GLY A 85 -12.06 0.09 -2.44
N LEU A 86 -11.15 -0.87 -2.60
CA LEU A 86 -9.70 -0.66 -2.45
C LEU A 86 -8.97 -0.98 -3.76
N GLU A 87 -8.18 -0.02 -4.21
CA GLU A 87 -7.33 -0.12 -5.39
C GLU A 87 -5.85 -0.01 -5.01
N CYS A 88 -5.00 -0.69 -5.78
CA CYS A 88 -3.55 -0.64 -5.63
C CYS A 88 -2.87 -0.32 -6.95
N LEU A 89 -1.99 0.67 -6.93
CA LEU A 89 -1.07 1.02 -8.00
C LEU A 89 0.29 0.38 -7.72
N PHE A 90 0.85 -0.29 -8.73
CA PHE A 90 2.22 -0.78 -8.73
C PHE A 90 3.13 0.28 -9.33
N GLY A 91 3.61 1.18 -8.48
CA GLY A 91 4.33 2.37 -8.90
C GLY A 91 5.83 2.16 -9.06
N PHE A 92 6.45 3.04 -9.84
CA PHE A 92 7.89 3.17 -9.92
C PHE A 92 8.32 4.62 -9.79
N ASP A 93 9.32 4.88 -8.95
CA ASP A 93 9.95 6.17 -8.72
C ASP A 93 11.42 6.13 -9.18
N PRO A 94 11.75 6.63 -10.38
CA PRO A 94 13.13 6.73 -10.88
C PRO A 94 14.08 7.59 -10.03
N HIS A 95 13.56 8.40 -9.10
CA HIS A 95 14.37 9.27 -8.26
C HIS A 95 14.68 8.66 -6.89
N ALA A 96 14.04 7.54 -6.55
CA ALA A 96 14.29 6.82 -5.32
C ALA A 96 15.49 5.86 -5.45
N SER A 97 16.00 5.39 -4.31
CA SER A 97 17.02 4.33 -4.29
C SER A 97 16.48 3.06 -4.94
N ASN A 98 17.32 2.18 -5.52
CA ASN A 98 16.85 0.93 -6.15
C ASN A 98 15.91 0.10 -5.27
N ARG A 99 16.07 0.16 -3.95
CA ARG A 99 15.23 -0.56 -2.99
C ARG A 99 13.84 0.07 -2.80
N ASP A 100 13.72 1.37 -3.01
CA ASP A 100 12.48 2.13 -2.85
C ASP A 100 11.88 2.56 -4.20
N ALA A 101 12.57 2.26 -5.30
CA ALA A 101 12.18 2.61 -6.65
C ALA A 101 10.88 1.92 -7.06
N PHE A 102 10.64 0.68 -6.62
CA PHE A 102 9.34 0.05 -6.77
C PHE A 102 8.51 0.25 -5.50
N PHE A 103 7.25 0.62 -5.64
CA PHE A 103 6.37 0.83 -4.48
C PHE A 103 4.93 0.40 -4.79
N LEU A 104 4.18 0.11 -3.73
CA LEU A 104 2.74 -0.07 -3.81
C LEU A 104 2.04 1.16 -3.27
N TYR A 105 0.95 1.56 -3.90
CA TYR A 105 0.11 2.63 -3.40
C TYR A 105 -1.35 2.18 -3.34
N ILE A 106 -1.91 2.12 -2.13
CA ILE A 106 -3.27 1.65 -1.88
C ILE A 106 -4.16 2.83 -1.49
N TRP A 107 -5.30 2.97 -2.16
CA TRP A 107 -6.30 3.98 -1.81
C TRP A 107 -7.70 3.39 -1.88
N LYS A 108 -8.66 4.16 -1.36
CA LYS A 108 -10.07 3.84 -1.46
C LYS A 108 -10.67 4.58 -2.66
N ASN A 109 -11.33 3.85 -3.55
CA ASN A 109 -12.08 4.41 -4.68
C ASN A 109 -13.50 4.81 -4.25
#